data_AF-A0A074WIN7-F1
#
_entry.id   AF-A0A074WIN7-F1
#
_cell.length_a   1.000
_cell.length_b   1.000
_cell.length_c   1.000
_cell.angle_alpha   90.00
_cell.angle_beta   90.00
_cell.angle_gamma   90.00
#
_symmetry.space_group_name_H-M   'P 1'
#
loop_
_entity.id
_entity.type
_entity.pdbx_description
1 polymer ?
#
loop_
_entity_poly.entity_id
_entity_poly.type
_entity_poly.pdbx_seq_one_letter_code
_entity_poly.pdbx_strand_id
1 'polypeptide(L)'
;PSFGDLEYWNTRFTKEDTFEWLADFAVLEPWLKQAIAERSGCKSRPQVLHIGCGSSALSLQVRDLVDSPTQIHNVDYSDVVIERNRQRENEMLRSLGVQSEPCRWSNLDLLSVSQILDFGGPEYDVIIDKSTSDAISCAADVSVRLPYCVNAISSGRISHQTEVTVYPLDILAVHLAYLARPGCSWIVLSYSASRFSYLKDEVATEGLPRPGELWNLERHEKIEQPPDPNDTVHRPPVMHHLYVLRRTE
;
A
#
# COMPACT_ATOMS: atom_id res chain seq x y z
N PRO A 1 10.22 18.99 1.05
CA PRO A 1 8.79 18.71 1.33
C PRO A 1 8.66 17.56 2.33
N SER A 2 7.69 17.61 3.25
CA SER A 2 7.38 16.47 4.11
C SER A 2 6.44 15.54 3.36
N PHE A 3 6.95 14.40 2.88
CA PHE A 3 6.13 13.44 2.14
C PHE A 3 5.12 12.68 3.03
N GLY A 4 5.20 12.85 4.36
CA GLY A 4 4.17 12.36 5.29
C GLY A 4 2.98 13.31 5.46
N ASP A 5 3.03 14.53 4.92
CA ASP A 5 2.03 15.57 5.18
C ASP A 5 0.87 15.56 4.17
N LEU A 6 -0.35 15.34 4.66
CA LEU A 6 -1.57 15.32 3.86
C LEU A 6 -1.82 16.64 3.12
N GLU A 7 -1.52 17.81 3.72
CA GLU A 7 -1.77 19.11 3.08
C GLU A 7 -0.86 19.30 1.86
N TYR A 8 0.39 18.81 1.93
CA TYR A 8 1.30 18.77 0.80
C TYR A 8 0.70 17.98 -0.37
N TRP A 9 0.19 16.76 -0.11
CA TRP A 9 -0.39 15.92 -1.15
C TRP A 9 -1.70 16.48 -1.70
N ASN A 10 -2.61 16.96 -0.83
CA ASN A 10 -3.83 17.62 -1.28
C ASN A 10 -3.50 18.79 -2.22
N THR A 11 -2.57 19.65 -1.83
CA THR A 11 -2.12 20.78 -2.66
C THR A 11 -1.50 20.31 -3.97
N ARG A 12 -0.62 19.31 -3.95
CA ARG A 12 -0.01 18.75 -5.15
C ARG A 12 -1.07 18.20 -6.08
N PHE A 13 -1.98 17.38 -5.56
CA PHE A 13 -3.01 16.77 -6.34
C PHE A 13 -3.89 17.84 -6.97
N THR A 14 -4.26 18.96 -6.34
CA THR A 14 -5.05 20.00 -7.04
C THR A 14 -4.48 20.49 -8.39
N LYS A 15 -3.17 20.33 -8.62
CA LYS A 15 -2.47 20.80 -9.82
C LYS A 15 -1.99 19.67 -10.74
N GLU A 16 -1.78 18.48 -10.19
CA GLU A 16 -1.19 17.36 -10.90
C GLU A 16 -2.26 16.54 -11.62
N ASP A 17 -2.08 16.35 -12.93
CA ASP A 17 -2.96 15.49 -13.71
C ASP A 17 -2.61 14.02 -13.44
N THR A 18 -1.52 13.52 -14.01
CA THR A 18 -0.97 12.19 -13.73
C THR A 18 0.52 12.32 -13.50
N PHE A 19 1.02 11.63 -12.48
CA PHE A 19 2.45 11.54 -12.23
C PHE A 19 2.80 10.12 -11.84
N GLU A 20 3.96 9.67 -12.32
CA GLU A 20 4.41 8.32 -12.07
C GLU A 20 5.68 8.26 -11.23
N TRP A 21 5.53 7.70 -10.03
CA TRP A 21 6.63 7.50 -9.10
C TRP A 21 7.38 6.21 -9.42
N LEU A 22 8.70 6.29 -9.23
CA LEU A 22 9.64 5.19 -9.39
C LEU A 22 9.67 4.63 -10.82
N ALA A 23 9.49 3.32 -10.98
CA ALA A 23 9.51 2.65 -12.28
C ALA A 23 8.09 2.39 -12.79
N ASP A 24 7.99 2.16 -14.09
CA ASP A 24 6.72 1.87 -14.77
C ASP A 24 6.09 0.54 -14.31
N PHE A 25 4.79 0.41 -14.55
CA PHE A 25 4.00 -0.80 -14.25
C PHE A 25 4.64 -2.10 -14.76
N ALA A 26 5.38 -2.07 -15.86
CA ALA A 26 6.06 -3.23 -16.42
C ALA A 26 7.01 -3.93 -15.41
N VAL A 27 7.53 -3.19 -14.42
CA VAL A 27 8.35 -3.77 -13.33
C VAL A 27 7.50 -4.57 -12.35
N LEU A 28 6.28 -4.13 -12.07
CA LEU A 28 5.35 -4.77 -11.13
C LEU A 28 4.51 -5.87 -11.79
N GLU A 29 4.20 -5.73 -13.07
CA GLU A 29 3.25 -6.57 -13.80
C GLU A 29 3.50 -8.08 -13.65
N PRO A 30 4.73 -8.61 -13.83
CA PRO A 30 4.97 -10.05 -13.69
C PRO A 30 4.64 -10.57 -12.28
N TRP A 31 4.98 -9.78 -11.26
CA TRP A 31 4.77 -10.13 -9.86
C TRP A 31 3.31 -10.07 -9.47
N LEU A 32 2.58 -9.05 -9.95
CA LEU A 32 1.15 -8.92 -9.76
C LEU A 32 0.40 -10.06 -10.45
N LYS A 33 0.75 -10.38 -11.71
CA LYS A 33 0.19 -11.53 -12.43
C LYS A 33 0.39 -12.84 -11.68
N GLN A 34 1.61 -13.09 -11.20
CA GLN A 34 1.92 -14.28 -10.42
C GLN A 34 1.09 -14.32 -9.13
N ALA A 35 1.11 -13.26 -8.32
CA ALA A 35 0.43 -13.21 -7.03
C ALA A 35 -1.10 -13.35 -7.18
N ILE A 36 -1.70 -12.73 -8.19
CA ILE A 36 -3.12 -12.89 -8.49
C ILE A 36 -3.41 -14.34 -8.90
N ALA A 37 -2.63 -14.91 -9.82
CA ALA A 37 -2.83 -16.28 -10.30
C ALA A 37 -2.70 -17.34 -9.19
N GLU A 38 -1.74 -17.18 -8.28
CA GLU A 38 -1.55 -18.04 -7.10
C GLU A 38 -2.81 -18.13 -6.23
N ARG A 39 -3.63 -17.07 -6.22
CA ARG A 39 -4.82 -16.94 -5.38
C ARG A 39 -6.10 -17.29 -6.13
N SER A 40 -6.08 -17.29 -7.47
CA SER A 40 -7.24 -17.65 -8.31
C SER A 40 -7.71 -19.10 -8.16
N GLY A 41 -6.89 -19.99 -7.59
CA GLY A 41 -7.27 -21.36 -7.24
C GLY A 41 -8.10 -21.49 -5.95
N CYS A 42 -8.30 -20.40 -5.21
CA CYS A 42 -9.10 -20.37 -3.98
C CYS A 42 -10.61 -20.26 -4.27
N LYS A 43 -11.44 -20.42 -3.23
CA LYS A 43 -12.92 -20.44 -3.34
C LYS A 43 -13.56 -19.13 -3.85
N SER A 44 -12.80 -18.03 -3.90
CA SER A 44 -13.24 -16.70 -4.32
C SER A 44 -12.21 -16.05 -5.23
N ARG A 45 -12.65 -15.08 -6.03
CA ARG A 45 -11.76 -14.29 -6.89
C ARG A 45 -10.79 -13.45 -6.02
N PRO A 46 -9.49 -13.39 -6.38
CA PRO A 46 -8.51 -12.60 -5.63
C PRO A 46 -8.92 -11.14 -5.51
N GLN A 47 -8.82 -10.57 -4.31
CA GLN A 47 -9.05 -9.14 -4.09
C GLN A 47 -7.72 -8.38 -4.01
N VAL A 48 -7.64 -7.24 -4.70
CA VAL A 48 -6.42 -6.42 -4.80
C VAL A 48 -6.64 -5.10 -4.06
N LEU A 49 -5.76 -4.77 -3.12
CA LEU A 49 -5.69 -3.46 -2.48
C LEU A 49 -4.50 -2.70 -3.05
N HIS A 50 -4.73 -1.52 -3.60
CA HIS A 50 -3.68 -0.60 -4.04
C HIS A 50 -3.63 0.58 -3.08
N ILE A 51 -2.60 0.59 -2.23
CA ILE A 51 -2.44 1.60 -1.18
C ILE A 51 -1.71 2.83 -1.71
N GLY A 52 -2.07 4.01 -1.18
CA GLY A 52 -1.51 5.30 -1.59
C GLY A 52 -1.51 5.47 -3.10
N CYS A 53 -2.66 5.22 -3.74
CA CYS A 53 -2.74 5.07 -5.19
C CYS A 53 -2.34 6.34 -5.96
N GLY A 54 -2.42 7.51 -5.31
CA GLY A 54 -2.03 8.79 -5.90
C GLY A 54 -2.71 9.08 -7.24
N SER A 55 -2.03 9.86 -8.07
CA SER A 55 -2.49 10.26 -9.42
C SER A 55 -2.00 9.31 -10.53
N SER A 56 -1.43 8.17 -10.13
CA SER A 56 -0.78 7.16 -10.99
C SER A 56 -1.74 6.50 -11.97
N ALA A 57 -1.24 6.11 -13.15
CA ALA A 57 -1.99 5.31 -14.10
C ALA A 57 -2.09 3.83 -13.69
N LEU A 58 -1.28 3.40 -12.70
CA LEU A 58 -1.20 2.03 -12.21
C LEU A 58 -2.56 1.45 -11.86
N SER A 59 -3.42 2.23 -11.20
CA SER A 59 -4.78 1.81 -10.81
C SER A 59 -5.63 1.32 -11.99
N LEU A 60 -5.41 1.88 -13.20
CA LEU A 60 -6.09 1.45 -14.42
C LEU A 60 -5.36 0.28 -15.10
N GLN A 61 -4.02 0.28 -15.10
CA GLN A 61 -3.23 -0.80 -15.70
C GLN A 61 -3.43 -2.14 -14.99
N VAL A 62 -3.68 -2.13 -13.67
CA VAL A 62 -3.99 -3.35 -12.90
C VAL A 62 -5.33 -3.99 -13.33
N ARG A 63 -6.23 -3.24 -13.99
CA ARG A 63 -7.52 -3.79 -14.48
C ARG A 63 -7.31 -4.93 -15.48
N ASP A 64 -6.23 -4.89 -16.25
CA ASP A 64 -5.90 -5.93 -17.23
C ASP A 64 -5.44 -7.26 -16.58
N LEU A 65 -5.26 -7.26 -15.25
CA LEU A 65 -4.79 -8.41 -14.49
C LEU A 65 -5.92 -9.15 -13.74
N VAL A 66 -7.15 -8.61 -13.75
CA VAL A 66 -8.29 -9.14 -12.99
C VAL A 66 -9.50 -9.38 -13.88
N ASP A 67 -10.39 -10.29 -13.47
CA ASP A 67 -11.61 -10.60 -14.23
C ASP A 67 -12.63 -9.46 -14.18
N SER A 68 -12.64 -8.70 -13.08
CA SER A 68 -13.55 -7.58 -12.85
C SER A 68 -12.82 -6.42 -12.16
N PRO A 69 -13.02 -5.16 -12.61
CA PRO A 69 -12.45 -3.99 -11.94
C PRO A 69 -12.86 -3.86 -10.47
N THR A 70 -14.02 -4.40 -10.08
CA THR A 70 -14.50 -4.38 -8.70
C THR A 70 -13.61 -5.17 -7.73
N GLN A 71 -12.72 -6.04 -8.23
CA GLN A 71 -11.69 -6.71 -7.43
C GLN A 71 -10.60 -5.75 -6.93
N ILE A 72 -10.46 -4.58 -7.56
CA ILE A 72 -9.43 -3.60 -7.24
C ILE A 72 -10.02 -2.56 -6.30
N HIS A 73 -9.35 -2.36 -5.17
CA HIS A 73 -9.63 -1.29 -4.23
C HIS A 73 -8.45 -0.35 -4.16
N ASN A 74 -8.61 0.83 -4.74
CA ASN A 74 -7.63 1.90 -4.66
C ASN A 74 -7.94 2.76 -3.44
N VAL A 75 -6.92 3.01 -2.61
CA VAL A 75 -7.05 3.83 -1.41
C VAL A 75 -5.94 4.86 -1.32
N ASP A 76 -6.28 6.02 -0.78
CA ASP A 76 -5.35 7.12 -0.53
C ASP A 76 -5.93 7.98 0.60
N TYR A 77 -5.07 8.53 1.45
CA TYR A 77 -5.52 9.40 2.54
C TYR A 77 -5.94 10.80 2.05
N SER A 78 -5.65 11.14 0.78
CA SER A 78 -6.12 12.34 0.09
C SER A 78 -7.47 12.08 -0.58
N ASP A 79 -8.52 12.71 -0.07
CA ASP A 79 -9.85 12.70 -0.70
C ASP A 79 -9.84 13.39 -2.07
N VAL A 80 -8.99 14.40 -2.24
CA VAL A 80 -8.80 15.15 -3.49
C VAL A 80 -8.43 14.21 -4.65
N VAL A 81 -7.47 13.29 -4.45
CA VAL A 81 -7.05 12.38 -5.52
C VAL A 81 -8.01 11.22 -5.73
N ILE A 82 -8.64 10.75 -4.66
CA ILE A 82 -9.66 9.70 -4.72
C ILE A 82 -10.86 10.15 -5.54
N GLU A 83 -11.42 11.33 -5.25
CA GLU A 83 -12.57 11.84 -5.99
C GLU A 83 -12.22 12.12 -7.45
N ARG A 84 -11.02 12.65 -7.70
CA ARG A 84 -10.57 12.87 -9.09
C ARG A 84 -10.45 11.57 -9.88
N ASN A 85 -9.79 10.56 -9.32
CA ASN A 85 -9.61 9.30 -10.04
C ASN A 85 -10.95 8.60 -10.30
N ARG A 86 -11.89 8.69 -9.35
CA ARG A 86 -13.27 8.22 -9.55
C ARG A 86 -13.94 8.96 -10.71
N GLN A 87 -13.80 10.28 -10.82
CA GLN A 87 -14.36 11.06 -11.92
C GLN A 87 -13.72 10.67 -13.26
N ARG A 88 -12.39 10.60 -13.32
CA ARG A 88 -11.64 10.21 -14.53
C ARG A 88 -12.02 8.82 -15.03
N GLU A 89 -12.10 7.84 -14.14
CA GLU A 89 -12.49 6.48 -14.53
C GLU A 89 -13.92 6.47 -15.08
N ASN A 90 -14.87 7.18 -14.44
CA ASN A 90 -16.23 7.29 -14.95
C ASN A 90 -16.29 7.98 -16.32
N GLU A 91 -15.52 9.03 -16.55
CA GLU A 91 -15.41 9.72 -17.84
C GLU A 91 -14.80 8.83 -18.91
N MET A 92 -13.76 8.08 -18.58
CA MET A 92 -13.15 7.07 -19.45
C MET A 92 -14.18 6.02 -19.85
N LEU A 93 -14.89 5.41 -18.88
CA LEU A 93 -15.89 4.39 -19.15
C LEU A 93 -17.03 4.91 -20.03
N ARG A 94 -17.50 6.15 -19.78
CA ARG A 94 -18.52 6.81 -20.61
C ARG A 94 -18.03 7.07 -22.03
N SER A 95 -16.80 7.58 -22.20
CA SER A 95 -16.25 7.92 -23.51
C SER A 95 -16.01 6.69 -24.39
N LEU A 96 -15.66 5.55 -23.77
CA LEU A 96 -15.50 4.27 -24.47
C LEU A 96 -16.85 3.57 -24.77
N GLY A 97 -17.97 4.04 -24.21
CA GLY A 97 -19.27 3.39 -24.35
C GLY A 97 -19.34 1.99 -23.71
N VAL A 98 -18.42 1.68 -22.80
CA VAL A 98 -18.30 0.37 -22.16
C VAL A 98 -19.18 0.34 -20.91
N GLN A 99 -20.11 -0.62 -20.84
CA GLN A 99 -20.82 -0.93 -19.61
C GLN A 99 -19.93 -1.84 -18.75
N SER A 100 -19.10 -1.23 -17.91
CA SER A 100 -18.23 -1.91 -16.95
C SER A 100 -18.36 -1.21 -15.60
N GLU A 101 -18.38 -1.98 -14.53
CA GLU A 101 -18.30 -1.42 -13.18
C GLU A 101 -16.92 -0.76 -12.97
N PRO A 102 -16.87 0.38 -12.26
CA PRO A 102 -15.60 1.04 -11.92
C PRO A 102 -14.83 0.22 -10.87
N CYS A 103 -13.55 0.55 -10.70
CA CYS A 103 -12.79 0.10 -9.53
C CYS A 103 -13.42 0.67 -8.24
N ARG A 104 -13.06 0.08 -7.09
CA ARG A 104 -13.42 0.64 -5.78
C ARG A 104 -12.41 1.72 -5.40
N TRP A 105 -12.90 2.83 -4.85
CA TRP A 105 -12.10 3.99 -4.47
C TRP A 105 -12.54 4.51 -3.10
N SER A 106 -11.62 4.51 -2.13
CA SER A 106 -11.91 5.00 -0.77
C SER A 106 -10.84 5.94 -0.26
N ASN A 107 -11.28 6.98 0.45
CA ASN A 107 -10.39 7.76 1.29
C ASN A 107 -10.06 6.95 2.54
N LEU A 108 -8.79 6.63 2.74
CA LEU A 108 -8.33 5.80 3.85
C LEU A 108 -6.96 6.26 4.33
N ASP A 109 -6.90 6.71 5.57
CA ASP A 109 -5.64 6.88 6.29
C ASP A 109 -5.19 5.54 6.86
N LEU A 110 -4.12 4.99 6.28
CA LEU A 110 -3.55 3.70 6.65
C LEU A 110 -2.92 3.69 8.05
N LEU A 111 -2.75 4.84 8.69
CA LEU A 111 -2.29 4.94 10.08
C LEU A 111 -3.44 5.20 11.06
N SER A 112 -4.66 5.45 10.56
CA SER A 112 -5.84 5.68 11.37
C SER A 112 -6.50 4.36 11.80
N VAL A 113 -6.32 4.00 13.06
CA VAL A 113 -6.90 2.77 13.62
C VAL A 113 -8.43 2.71 13.50
N SER A 114 -9.12 3.83 13.69
CA SER A 114 -10.59 3.87 13.56
C SER A 114 -11.02 3.62 12.13
N GLN A 115 -10.37 4.26 11.15
CA GLN A 115 -10.71 4.05 9.75
C GLN A 115 -10.41 2.62 9.31
N ILE A 116 -9.30 2.01 9.77
CA ILE A 116 -8.96 0.62 9.44
C ILE A 116 -9.99 -0.37 10.00
N LEU A 117 -10.46 -0.16 11.24
CA LEU A 117 -11.51 -0.99 11.82
C LEU A 117 -12.84 -0.85 11.07
N ASP A 118 -13.22 0.38 10.69
CA ASP A 118 -14.44 0.66 9.92
C ASP A 118 -14.35 0.13 8.47
N PHE A 119 -13.14 0.13 7.89
CA PHE A 119 -12.88 -0.40 6.54
C PHE A 119 -13.05 -1.93 6.47
N GLY A 120 -12.76 -2.63 7.57
CA GLY A 120 -13.02 -4.06 7.73
C GLY A 120 -11.97 -4.98 7.09
N GLY A 121 -12.00 -6.26 7.47
CA GLY A 121 -11.07 -7.29 6.99
C GLY A 121 -11.24 -8.62 7.73
N PRO A 122 -10.48 -9.67 7.37
CA PRO A 122 -9.53 -9.72 6.25
C PRO A 122 -10.22 -9.94 4.89
N GLU A 123 -9.83 -9.17 3.87
CA GLU A 123 -10.44 -9.21 2.53
C GLU A 123 -9.43 -9.49 1.41
N TYR A 124 -8.21 -8.94 1.50
CA TYR A 124 -7.31 -8.83 0.36
C TYR A 124 -6.33 -10.00 0.22
N ASP A 125 -6.03 -10.34 -1.03
CA ASP A 125 -5.09 -11.40 -1.42
C ASP A 125 -3.79 -10.85 -2.01
N VAL A 126 -3.84 -9.63 -2.55
CA VAL A 126 -2.68 -8.90 -3.07
C VAL A 126 -2.77 -7.45 -2.62
N ILE A 127 -1.67 -6.92 -2.07
CA ILE A 127 -1.50 -5.51 -1.72
C ILE A 127 -0.40 -4.93 -2.60
N ILE A 128 -0.68 -3.80 -3.25
CA ILE A 128 0.25 -3.06 -4.09
C ILE A 128 0.63 -1.78 -3.34
N ASP A 129 1.93 -1.61 -3.09
CA ASP A 129 2.51 -0.39 -2.52
C ASP A 129 3.56 0.14 -3.49
N LYS A 130 3.31 1.31 -4.07
CA LYS A 130 4.30 1.99 -4.90
C LYS A 130 4.66 3.31 -4.24
N SER A 131 5.77 3.30 -3.50
CA SER A 131 6.31 4.46 -2.77
C SER A 131 5.40 5.01 -1.65
N THR A 132 4.34 4.30 -1.26
CA THR A 132 3.46 4.73 -0.15
C THR A 132 4.15 4.53 1.19
N SER A 133 4.77 3.36 1.41
CA SER A 133 5.60 3.14 2.60
C SER A 133 6.83 4.06 2.63
N ASP A 134 7.33 4.51 1.48
CA ASP A 134 8.36 5.54 1.43
C ASP A 134 7.85 6.88 1.98
N ALA A 135 6.69 7.33 1.51
CA ALA A 135 6.06 8.57 1.99
C ALA A 135 5.76 8.51 3.49
N ILE A 136 5.17 7.40 3.97
CA ILE A 136 4.86 7.17 5.39
C ILE A 136 6.13 7.20 6.25
N SER A 137 7.25 6.67 5.75
CA SER A 137 8.51 6.67 6.51
C SER A 137 9.13 8.06 6.72
N CYS A 138 8.65 9.07 5.99
CA CYS A 138 9.04 10.47 6.19
C CYS A 138 8.14 11.18 7.21
N ALA A 139 7.07 10.53 7.70
CA ALA A 139 6.20 11.08 8.73
C ALA A 139 6.85 10.99 10.12
N ALA A 140 6.29 11.75 11.06
CA ALA A 140 6.63 11.59 12.47
C ALA A 140 6.11 10.25 13.02
N ASP A 141 6.71 9.80 14.12
CA ASP A 141 6.19 8.68 14.87
C ASP A 141 4.75 8.93 15.34
N VAL A 142 3.97 7.86 15.43
CA VAL A 142 2.54 7.91 15.73
C VAL A 142 2.26 7.55 17.18
N SER A 143 1.40 8.32 17.84
CA SER A 143 0.94 8.00 19.18
C SER A 143 -0.19 6.96 19.14
N VAL A 144 0.00 5.86 19.85
CA VAL A 144 -0.95 4.76 19.91
C VAL A 144 -1.23 4.34 21.35
N ARG A 145 -2.41 3.74 21.58
CA ARG A 145 -2.79 3.17 22.88
C ARG A 145 -2.58 1.67 22.88
N LEU A 146 -2.01 1.17 23.97
CA LEU A 146 -1.76 -0.25 24.18
C LEU A 146 -2.69 -0.85 25.25
N PRO A 147 -3.02 -2.16 25.15
CA PRO A 147 -2.69 -3.06 24.04
C PRO A 147 -3.42 -2.65 22.75
N TYR A 148 -2.77 -2.86 21.61
CA TYR A 148 -3.24 -2.35 20.33
C TYR A 148 -4.47 -3.12 19.83
N CYS A 149 -5.51 -2.40 19.42
CA CYS A 149 -6.85 -2.99 19.26
C CYS A 149 -7.07 -3.78 17.96
N VAL A 150 -6.17 -3.70 16.99
CA VAL A 150 -6.36 -4.29 15.64
C VAL A 150 -6.20 -5.82 15.62
N ASN A 151 -5.59 -6.42 16.66
CA ASN A 151 -5.51 -7.88 16.84
C ASN A 151 -6.04 -8.36 18.20
N ALA A 152 -6.61 -7.46 19.00
CA ALA A 152 -7.20 -7.84 20.28
C ALA A 152 -8.54 -8.55 20.02
N ILE A 153 -8.49 -9.88 19.83
CA ILE A 153 -9.64 -10.74 20.12
C ILE A 153 -10.11 -10.32 21.51
N SER A 154 -11.32 -9.77 21.55
CA SER A 154 -12.03 -9.29 22.72
C SER A 154 -11.84 -10.22 23.92
N SER A 155 -10.81 -9.96 24.72
CA SER A 155 -10.50 -10.76 25.90
C SER A 155 -9.88 -9.88 26.98
N GLY A 156 -10.78 -9.35 27.81
CA GLY A 156 -10.42 -8.86 29.14
C GLY A 156 -10.51 -7.35 29.32
N ARG A 157 -11.08 -6.95 30.46
CA ARG A 157 -11.06 -5.57 30.96
C ARG A 157 -9.60 -5.10 31.08
N ILE A 158 -9.17 -4.22 30.18
CA ILE A 158 -7.86 -3.56 30.25
C ILE A 158 -7.97 -2.43 31.27
N SER A 159 -7.29 -2.56 32.42
CA SER A 159 -7.35 -1.55 33.48
C SER A 159 -6.37 -0.38 33.30
N HIS A 160 -5.39 -0.51 32.39
CA HIS A 160 -4.41 0.55 32.10
C HIS A 160 -4.11 0.62 30.61
N GLN A 161 -4.57 1.70 29.97
CA GLN A 161 -4.12 2.08 28.62
C GLN A 161 -2.90 2.96 28.76
N THR A 162 -1.80 2.57 28.12
CA THR A 162 -0.60 3.39 28.02
C THR A 162 -0.50 3.95 26.61
N GLU A 163 -0.21 5.25 26.52
CA GLU A 163 0.10 5.89 25.25
C GLU A 163 1.59 5.80 24.99
N VAL A 164 1.97 5.32 23.81
CA VAL A 164 3.35 5.21 23.38
C VAL A 164 3.48 5.76 21.96
N THR A 165 4.68 6.21 21.64
CA THR A 165 5.04 6.68 20.30
C THR A 165 5.77 5.56 19.58
N VAL A 166 5.30 5.20 18.39
CA VAL A 166 5.83 4.06 17.61
C VAL A 166 6.10 4.47 16.17
N TYR A 167 6.99 3.72 15.51
CA TYR A 167 7.35 3.97 14.13
C TYR A 167 6.13 3.73 13.21
N PRO A 168 5.78 4.64 12.29
CA PRO A 168 4.55 4.53 11.51
C PRO A 168 4.49 3.30 10.60
N LEU A 169 5.63 2.75 10.17
CA LEU A 169 5.62 1.52 9.37
C LEU A 169 5.24 0.28 10.18
N ASP A 170 5.45 0.29 11.50
CA ASP A 170 4.96 -0.80 12.35
C ASP A 170 3.43 -0.81 12.34
N ILE A 171 2.82 0.37 12.45
CA ILE A 171 1.36 0.53 12.37
C ILE A 171 0.83 0.17 10.98
N LEU A 172 1.49 0.62 9.92
CA LEU A 172 1.14 0.23 8.55
C LEU A 172 1.14 -1.30 8.41
N ALA A 173 2.21 -1.97 8.83
CA ALA A 173 2.33 -3.42 8.71
C ALA A 173 1.25 -4.16 9.52
N VAL A 174 0.93 -3.72 10.73
CA VAL A 174 -0.16 -4.28 11.55
C VAL A 174 -1.52 -4.09 10.89
N HIS A 175 -1.80 -2.89 10.38
CA HIS A 175 -3.06 -2.58 9.71
C HIS A 175 -3.23 -3.37 8.41
N LEU A 176 -2.20 -3.43 7.57
CA LEU A 176 -2.25 -4.24 6.36
C LEU A 176 -2.42 -5.74 6.69
N ALA A 177 -1.84 -6.23 7.78
CA ALA A 177 -2.00 -7.61 8.21
C ALA A 177 -3.44 -7.94 8.63
N TYR A 178 -4.16 -6.97 9.20
CA TYR A 178 -5.58 -7.08 9.52
C TYR A 178 -6.48 -7.08 8.28
N LEU A 179 -6.13 -6.26 7.28
CA LEU A 179 -6.85 -6.21 6.01
C LEU A 179 -6.57 -7.42 5.10
N ALA A 180 -5.41 -8.06 5.26
CA ALA A 180 -4.92 -9.16 4.43
C ALA A 180 -5.42 -10.54 4.90
N ARG A 181 -5.79 -11.39 3.95
CA ARG A 181 -5.97 -12.82 4.22
C ARG A 181 -4.61 -13.51 4.45
N PRO A 182 -4.56 -14.61 5.22
CA PRO A 182 -3.38 -15.47 5.26
C PRO A 182 -2.89 -15.84 3.86
N GLY A 183 -1.57 -15.73 3.67
CA GLY A 183 -0.90 -15.94 2.39
C GLY A 183 -1.05 -14.80 1.36
N CYS A 184 -1.63 -13.65 1.74
CA CYS A 184 -1.64 -12.44 0.91
C CYS A 184 -0.21 -11.98 0.55
N SER A 185 -0.01 -11.56 -0.70
CA SER A 185 1.25 -10.93 -1.14
C SER A 185 1.19 -9.42 -0.99
N TRP A 186 2.11 -8.83 -0.24
CA TRP A 186 2.36 -7.39 -0.25
C TRP A 186 3.57 -7.10 -1.16
N ILE A 187 3.27 -6.58 -2.35
CA ILE A 187 4.24 -6.27 -3.39
C ILE A 187 4.55 -4.77 -3.32
N VAL A 188 5.82 -4.45 -3.09
CA VAL A 188 6.27 -3.09 -2.81
C VAL A 188 7.32 -2.69 -3.83
N LEU A 189 7.16 -1.53 -4.46
CA LEU A 189 8.22 -0.84 -5.17
C LEU A 189 8.61 0.40 -4.36
N SER A 190 9.87 0.43 -3.91
CA SER A 190 10.39 1.43 -2.99
C SER A 190 11.70 2.04 -3.50
N TYR A 191 11.99 3.28 -3.10
CA TYR A 191 13.30 3.90 -3.30
C TYR A 191 14.37 3.34 -2.34
N SER A 192 13.97 2.78 -1.20
CA SER A 192 14.89 2.41 -0.12
C SER A 192 15.30 0.95 -0.18
N ALA A 193 16.62 0.70 -0.24
CA ALA A 193 17.21 -0.65 -0.14
C ALA A 193 17.03 -1.32 1.23
N SER A 194 16.63 -0.55 2.24
CA SER A 194 16.45 -1.00 3.62
C SER A 194 15.01 -0.79 4.11
N ARG A 195 14.04 -0.62 3.19
CA ARG A 195 12.64 -0.30 3.53
C ARG A 195 12.08 -1.20 4.62
N PHE A 196 12.38 -2.50 4.55
CA PHE A 196 11.89 -3.52 5.47
C PHE A 196 12.99 -4.16 6.33
N SER A 197 14.17 -3.54 6.47
CA SER A 197 15.23 -4.09 7.32
C SER A 197 14.82 -4.13 8.79
N TYR A 198 13.94 -3.21 9.21
CA TYR A 198 13.44 -3.11 10.59
C TYR A 198 12.67 -4.36 11.05
N LEU A 199 12.12 -5.16 10.14
CA LEU A 199 11.37 -6.38 10.48
C LEU A 199 12.24 -7.44 11.19
N LYS A 200 13.57 -7.40 11.03
CA LYS A 200 14.49 -8.39 11.64
C LYS A 200 15.02 -7.95 13.00
N ASP A 201 15.18 -6.65 13.18
CA ASP A 201 15.79 -6.04 14.36
C ASP A 201 14.75 -5.28 15.20
N GLU A 202 13.48 -5.68 15.08
CA GLU A 202 12.34 -4.99 15.68
C GLU A 202 12.43 -5.04 17.22
N VAL A 203 12.42 -3.87 17.86
CA VAL A 203 12.35 -3.79 19.32
C VAL A 203 10.90 -4.01 19.73
N ALA A 204 10.63 -5.17 20.34
CA ALA A 204 9.30 -5.54 20.78
C ALA A 204 8.70 -4.47 21.72
N THR A 205 7.61 -3.84 21.28
CA THR A 205 6.77 -3.00 22.13
C THR A 205 5.68 -3.87 22.73
N GLU A 206 5.68 -4.05 24.06
CA GLU A 206 4.71 -4.92 24.74
C GLU A 206 3.26 -4.47 24.44
N GLY A 207 2.42 -5.37 23.96
CA GLY A 207 1.03 -5.08 23.60
C GLY A 207 0.83 -4.52 22.19
N LEU A 208 1.89 -4.34 21.40
CA LEU A 208 1.82 -4.10 19.95
C LEU A 208 2.16 -5.40 19.19
N PRO A 209 1.33 -5.84 18.24
CA PRO A 209 1.70 -6.96 17.36
C PRO A 209 2.97 -6.64 16.59
N ARG A 210 3.88 -7.61 16.45
CA ARG A 210 5.17 -7.39 15.79
C ARG A 210 5.05 -7.58 14.28
N PRO A 211 5.26 -6.55 13.45
CA PRO A 211 5.39 -6.67 12.00
C PRO A 211 6.16 -7.91 11.51
N GLY A 212 7.30 -8.24 12.13
CA GLY A 212 8.12 -9.40 11.73
C GLY A 212 7.44 -10.77 11.93
N GLU A 213 6.42 -10.85 12.81
CA GLU A 213 5.62 -12.06 13.01
C GLU A 213 4.41 -12.13 12.04
N LEU A 214 3.99 -10.97 11.51
CA LEU A 214 2.84 -10.84 10.62
C LEU A 214 3.21 -10.97 9.14
N TRP A 215 4.44 -10.62 8.77
CA TRP A 215 4.92 -10.57 7.39
C TRP A 215 6.27 -11.26 7.24
N ASN A 216 6.33 -12.25 6.34
CA ASN A 216 7.58 -12.88 5.93
C ASN A 216 8.13 -12.20 4.67
N LEU A 217 9.36 -11.69 4.69
CA LEU A 217 10.00 -11.15 3.51
C LEU A 217 10.52 -12.28 2.60
N GLU A 218 9.83 -12.54 1.50
CA GLU A 218 10.18 -13.63 0.56
C GLU A 218 11.19 -13.20 -0.50
N ARG A 219 11.20 -11.91 -0.87
CA ARG A 219 12.04 -11.42 -1.96
C ARG A 219 12.43 -9.95 -1.80
N HIS A 220 13.66 -9.64 -2.23
CA HIS A 220 14.18 -8.28 -2.42
C HIS A 220 15.02 -8.24 -3.70
N GLU A 221 14.60 -7.46 -4.69
CA GLU A 221 15.31 -7.27 -5.95
C GLU A 221 15.67 -5.80 -6.17
N LYS A 222 16.80 -5.56 -6.84
CA LYS A 222 17.23 -4.22 -7.24
C LYS A 222 16.85 -4.00 -8.70
N ILE A 223 16.20 -2.88 -8.98
CA ILE A 223 15.76 -2.47 -10.31
C ILE A 223 16.55 -1.24 -10.72
N GLU A 224 17.52 -1.43 -11.60
CA GLU A 224 18.28 -0.33 -12.18
C GLU A 224 17.38 0.50 -13.11
N GLN A 225 17.36 1.81 -12.90
CA GLN A 225 16.61 2.72 -13.76
C GLN A 225 17.40 3.04 -15.02
N PRO A 226 16.72 3.21 -16.17
CA PRO A 226 17.37 3.72 -17.36
C PRO A 226 18.10 5.03 -17.04
N PRO A 227 19.32 5.24 -17.56
CA PRO A 227 20.02 6.49 -17.36
C PRO A 227 19.23 7.64 -17.97
N ASP A 228 19.26 8.81 -17.32
CA ASP A 228 18.70 10.02 -17.92
C ASP A 228 19.46 10.31 -19.23
N PRO A 229 18.78 10.36 -20.39
CA PRO A 229 19.44 10.59 -21.67
C PRO A 229 20.14 11.95 -21.75
N ASN A 230 19.81 12.90 -20.86
CA ASN A 230 20.45 14.20 -20.76
C ASN A 230 21.56 14.26 -19.70
N ASP A 231 21.85 13.14 -19.02
CA ASP A 231 22.90 13.13 -18.01
C ASP A 231 24.29 13.19 -18.66
N THR A 232 24.92 14.35 -18.50
CA THR A 232 26.27 14.64 -19.00
C THR A 232 27.34 14.50 -17.93
N VAL A 233 26.96 14.19 -16.68
CA VAL A 233 27.88 14.14 -15.54
C VAL A 233 28.10 12.72 -15.00
N HIS A 234 27.63 11.70 -15.70
CA HIS A 234 27.84 10.28 -15.40
C HIS A 234 27.45 9.90 -13.96
N ARG A 235 26.22 10.26 -13.56
CA ARG A 235 25.74 9.95 -12.21
C ARG A 235 25.70 8.44 -11.98
N PRO A 236 25.92 7.98 -10.74
CA PRO A 236 25.67 6.60 -10.39
C PRO A 236 24.23 6.20 -10.78
N PRO A 237 24.01 4.95 -11.22
CA PRO A 237 22.67 4.46 -11.54
C PRO A 237 21.71 4.63 -10.37
N VAL A 238 20.51 5.10 -10.67
CA VAL A 238 19.42 5.13 -9.69
C VAL A 238 18.86 3.71 -9.58
N MET A 239 18.77 3.21 -8.35
CA MET A 239 18.20 1.90 -8.06
C MET A 239 16.86 2.08 -7.37
N HIS A 240 15.83 1.40 -7.87
CA HIS A 240 14.62 1.13 -7.11
C HIS A 240 14.67 -0.29 -6.55
N HIS A 241 13.80 -0.59 -5.60
CA HIS A 241 13.82 -1.85 -4.87
C HIS A 241 12.43 -2.47 -4.87
N LEU A 242 12.34 -3.67 -5.40
CA LEU A 242 11.14 -4.49 -5.35
C LEU A 242 11.21 -5.40 -4.13
N TYR A 243 10.17 -5.40 -3.32
CA TYR A 243 9.98 -6.36 -2.23
C TYR A 243 8.70 -7.17 -2.44
N VAL A 244 8.74 -8.43 -2.02
CA VAL A 244 7.54 -9.26 -1.88
C VAL A 244 7.51 -9.80 -0.47
N LEU A 245 6.51 -9.38 0.31
CA LEU A 245 6.23 -9.91 1.64
C LEU A 245 4.99 -10.80 1.58
N ARG A 246 4.96 -11.82 2.42
CA ARG A 246 3.85 -12.77 2.52
C ARG A 246 3.23 -12.71 3.91
N ARG A 247 1.90 -12.53 3.94
CA ARG A 247 1.12 -12.57 5.19
C ARG A 247 1.23 -13.95 5.81
N THR A 248 1.68 -14.02 7.06
CA THR A 248 1.71 -15.26 7.85
C THR A 248 0.30 -15.73 8.22
N GLU A 249 0.17 -16.93 8.77
CA GLU A 249 -1.12 -17.49 9.23
C GLU A 249 -1.73 -16.70 10.40
#